data_AF-A0A661TWW1-F1
#
_entry.id   AF-A0A661TWW1-F1
#
_cell.length_a   1.000
_cell.length_b   1.000
_cell.length_c   1.000
_cell.angle_alpha   90.00
_cell.angle_beta   90.00
_cell.angle_gamma   90.00
#
_symmetry.space_group_name_H-M   'P 1'
#
loop_
_entity.id
_entity.type
_entity.pdbx_description
1 polymer ?
#
loop_
_entity_poly.entity_id
_entity_poly.type
_entity_poly.pdbx_seq_one_letter_code
_entity_poly.pdbx_strand_id
1 'polypeptide(L)' 'MAKVCSICGKGSRVFGKRKKLRGKYNPTVKRRKYPNLQWVFIPKDIKKEKFKPFRNQRVLACTKCIKALGKRK' A
#
# COMPACT_ATOMS: atom_id res chain seq x y z
N MET A 1 9.71 1.40 -12.91
CA MET A 1 9.38 1.87 -11.55
C MET A 1 9.01 0.71 -10.64
N ALA A 2 9.60 0.64 -9.44
CA ALA A 2 9.24 -0.37 -8.47
C ALA A 2 7.77 -0.16 -8.01
N LYS A 3 6.97 -1.24 -7.92
CA LYS A 3 5.59 -1.22 -7.39
C LYS A 3 5.61 -1.07 -5.86
N VAL A 4 6.07 0.09 -5.40
CA VAL A 4 6.28 0.42 -3.99
C VAL A 4 5.57 1.75 -3.68
N CYS A 5 4.97 1.83 -2.50
CA CYS A 5 4.38 3.07 -2.00
C CYS A 5 5.48 4.03 -1.56
N SER A 6 5.51 5.25 -2.13
CA SER A 6 6.51 6.27 -1.79
C SER A 6 6.43 6.75 -0.33
N ILE A 7 5.26 6.62 0.31
CA ILE A 7 4.99 7.18 1.64
C ILE A 7 5.35 6.20 2.78
N CYS A 8 5.08 4.91 2.61
CA CYS A 8 5.30 3.91 3.66
C CYS A 8 6.18 2.73 3.24
N GLY A 9 6.79 2.78 2.05
CA GLY A 9 7.69 1.73 1.57
C GLY A 9 7.04 0.37 1.32
N LYS A 10 5.70 0.26 1.37
CA LYS A 10 5.01 -1.00 1.12
C LYS A 10 5.28 -1.47 -0.32
N GLY A 11 5.99 -2.58 -0.44
CA GLY A 11 6.22 -3.30 -1.69
C GLY A 11 5.40 -4.59 -1.77
N SER A 12 5.66 -5.35 -2.84
CA SER A 12 5.08 -6.68 -3.01
C SER A 12 5.68 -7.69 -2.04
N ARG A 13 4.88 -8.67 -1.61
CA ARG A 13 5.34 -9.80 -0.78
C ARG A 13 4.89 -11.11 -1.41
N VAL A 14 5.68 -12.16 -1.23
CA VAL A 14 5.32 -13.52 -1.68
C VAL A 14 4.64 -14.23 -0.52
N PHE A 15 3.46 -14.80 -0.77
CA PHE A 15 2.72 -15.56 0.24
C PHE A 15 2.36 -16.93 -0.31
N GLY A 16 2.43 -17.96 0.54
CA GLY A 16 1.87 -19.28 0.23
C GLY A 16 0.34 -19.21 0.19
N LYS A 17 -0.27 -19.83 -0.82
CA LYS A 17 -1.71 -20.07 -0.85
C LYS A 17 -1.99 -21.42 -0.18
N ARG A 18 -2.98 -21.45 0.71
CA ARG A 18 -3.52 -22.70 1.26
C ARG A 18 -4.94 -22.91 0.73
N LYS A 19 -5.29 -24.14 0.39
CA LYS A 19 -6.65 -24.53 -0.01
C LYS A 19 -7.21 -25.46 1.06
N LYS A 20 -8.41 -25.16 1.59
CA LYS A 20 -9.10 -26.05 2.51
C LYS A 20 -9.70 -27.20 1.71
N LEU A 21 -9.32 -28.43 2.02
CA LEU A 21 -9.91 -29.63 1.44
C LEU A 21 -10.51 -30.46 2.57
N ARG A 22 -11.84 -30.60 2.54
CA ARG A 22 -12.72 -31.32 3.49
C ARG A 22 -12.56 -30.96 4.98
N GLY A 23 -11.36 -30.94 5.55
CA GLY A 23 -11.05 -30.50 6.91
C GLY A 23 -9.69 -29.83 7.14
N LYS A 24 -8.71 -29.97 6.22
CA LYS A 24 -7.33 -29.45 6.40
C LYS A 24 -6.95 -28.41 5.34
N TYR A 25 -6.12 -27.43 5.72
CA TYR A 25 -5.53 -26.45 4.81
C TYR A 25 -4.22 -26.97 4.23
N ASN A 26 -4.24 -27.37 2.95
CA ASN A 26 -3.04 -27.84 2.26
C ASN A 26 -2.31 -26.67 1.59
N PRO A 27 -0.99 -26.52 1.78
CA PRO A 27 -0.19 -25.55 1.03
C PRO A 27 -0.20 -25.92 -0.46
N THR A 28 -0.33 -24.90 -1.31
CA THR A 28 -0.37 -25.06 -2.77
C THR A 28 0.77 -24.26 -3.38
N VAL A 29 0.47 -23.24 -4.17
CA VAL A 29 1.46 -22.40 -4.85
C VAL A 29 1.80 -21.16 -4.04
N LYS A 30 3.01 -20.62 -4.24
CA LYS A 30 3.38 -19.29 -3.77
C LYS A 30 2.86 -18.25 -4.78
N ARG A 31 2.17 -17.22 -4.29
CA ARG A 31 1.68 -16.10 -5.12
C ARG A 31 2.19 -14.77 -4.57
N ARG A 32 2.63 -13.89 -5.46
CA ARG A 32 2.99 -12.52 -5.13
C ARG A 32 1.72 -11.69 -4.91
N LYS A 33 1.64 -11.01 -3.76
CA LYS A 33 0.61 -10.02 -3.44
C LYS A 33 1.21 -8.62 -3.55
N TYR A 34 0.50 -7.75 -4.26
CA TYR A 34 0.89 -6.36 -4.42
C TYR A 34 0.07 -5.47 -3.50
N PRO A 35 0.64 -4.35 -3.01
CA PRO A 35 -0.15 -3.31 -2.36
C PRO A 35 -1.09 -2.68 -3.39
N ASN A 36 -2.27 -2.26 -2.95
CA ASN A 36 -3.19 -1.46 -3.77
C ASN A 36 -2.60 -0.04 -3.87
N LEU A 37 -1.91 0.24 -4.98
CA LEU A 37 -1.21 1.49 -5.27
C LEU A 37 -2.05 2.33 -6.22
N GLN A 38 -2.16 3.62 -5.92
CA GLN A 38 -2.89 4.60 -6.71
C GLN A 38 -2.10 5.92 -6.75
N TRP A 39 -2.22 6.64 -7.86
CA TRP A 39 -1.66 7.98 -7.98
C TRP A 39 -2.49 9.00 -7.21
N VAL A 40 -1.82 9.81 -6.39
CA VAL A 40 -2.47 10.87 -5.60
C VAL A 40 -1.63 12.13 -5.57
N PHE A 41 -2.33 13.27 -5.61
CA PHE A 41 -1.74 14.58 -5.42
C PHE A 41 -1.75 14.96 -3.94
N ILE A 42 -0.61 15.45 -3.44
CA ILE A 42 -0.44 15.82 -2.03
C ILE A 42 -0.49 17.36 -1.92
N PRO A 43 -1.53 17.94 -1.28
CA PRO A 43 -1.68 19.39 -1.16
C PRO A 43 -0.57 20.06 -0.33
N LYS A 44 -0.37 21.36 -0.56
CA LYS A 44 0.63 22.19 0.15
C LYS A 44 0.39 22.24 1.66
N ASP A 45 -0.87 22.31 2.07
CA ASP A 45 -1.30 22.64 3.44
C ASP A 45 -1.35 21.43 4.39
N ILE A 46 -0.53 20.43 4.10
CA ILE A 46 -0.49 19.19 4.87
C ILE A 46 0.22 19.38 6.20
N LYS A 47 -0.54 19.17 7.26
CA LYS A 47 -0.04 19.20 8.65
C LYS A 47 0.66 17.91 9.06
N LYS A 48 0.39 16.79 8.37
CA LYS A 48 0.90 15.45 8.73
C LYS A 48 2.35 15.25 8.31
N GLU A 49 3.22 14.99 9.27
CA GLU A 49 4.68 14.83 9.08
C GLU A 49 5.03 13.81 8.00
N LYS A 50 4.37 12.65 7.98
CA LYS A 50 4.59 11.58 6.99
C LYS A 50 4.38 12.01 5.54
N PHE A 51 3.66 13.10 5.29
CA PHE A 51 3.34 13.60 3.96
C PHE A 51 4.04 14.94 3.66
N LYS A 52 4.68 15.58 4.66
CA LYS A 52 5.45 16.83 4.49
C LYS A 52 6.54 16.78 3.40
N PRO A 53 7.30 15.69 3.20
CA PRO A 53 8.35 15.67 2.17
C PRO A 53 7.81 15.63 0.74
N PHE A 54 6.53 15.30 0.55
CA PHE A 54 5.91 15.15 -0.77
C PHE A 54 4.94 16.29 -1.13
N ARG A 55 5.11 17.47 -0.52
CA ARG A 55 4.20 18.62 -0.70
C ARG A 55 4.17 19.10 -2.15
N ASN A 56 2.96 19.40 -2.67
CA ASN A 56 2.70 19.83 -4.04
C ASN A 56 3.19 18.86 -5.12
N GLN A 57 3.28 17.57 -4.81
CA GLN A 57 3.73 16.54 -5.74
C GLN A 57 2.67 15.49 -5.97
N ARG A 58 2.72 14.87 -7.16
CA ARG A 58 1.97 13.67 -7.49
C ARG A 58 2.82 12.45 -7.17
N VAL A 59 2.35 11.59 -6.27
CA VAL A 59 3.09 10.41 -5.82
C VAL A 59 2.28 9.12 -5.96
N LEU A 60 2.97 8.01 -6.10
CA LEU A 60 2.37 6.68 -6.08
C LEU A 60 2.23 6.21 -4.63
N ALA A 61 1.00 6.16 -4.12
CA ALA A 61 0.71 5.86 -2.73
C ALA A 61 -0.23 4.67 -2.58
N CYS A 62 -0.12 3.93 -1.47
CA CYS A 62 -1.08 2.87 -1.19
C CYS A 62 -2.41 3.45 -0.67
N THR A 63 -3.52 2.77 -0.94
CA THR A 63 -4.87 3.22 -0.52
C THR A 63 -5.01 3.48 0.97
N LYS A 64 -4.27 2.77 1.83
CA LYS A 64 -4.22 3.05 3.27
C LYS A 64 -3.60 4.42 3.59
N CYS A 65 -2.54 4.82 2.88
CA CYS A 65 -1.94 6.14 3.03
C CYS A 65 -2.85 7.24 2.48
N ILE A 66 -3.56 6.97 1.38
CA ILE A 66 -4.54 7.91 0.81
C ILE A 66 -5.69 8.13 1.80
N LYS A 67 -6.24 7.07 2.38
CA LYS A 67 -7.23 7.19 3.45
C LYS A 67 -6.69 7.98 4.64
N ALA A 68 -5.44 7.71 5.04
CA ALA A 68 -4.80 8.44 6.13
C ALA A 68 -4.61 9.92 5.81
N LEU A 69 -4.51 10.32 4.54
CA LEU A 69 -4.42 11.73 4.13
C LEU A 69 -5.71 12.48 4.47
N GLY A 70 -6.87 11.94 4.12
CA GLY A 70 -8.19 12.59 4.29
C GLY A 70 -8.77 12.56 5.70
N LYS A 71 -8.23 11.77 6.64
CA LYS A 71 -8.72 11.76 8.03
C LYS A 71 -8.43 13.08 8.74
N ARG A 72 -9.43 13.69 9.38
CA ARG A 72 -9.20 14.76 10.36
C ARG A 72 -8.52 14.17 11.61
N LYS A 73 -7.66 14.96 12.24
CA LYS A 73 -6.95 14.54 13.46
C LYS A 73 -7.89 14.71 14.64
#